data_AF-A0A2H9QTZ4-F1
#
_entry.id   AF-A0A2H9QTZ4-F1
#
_cell.length_a   1.000
_cell.length_b   1.000
_cell.length_c   1.000
_cell.angle_alpha   90.00
_cell.angle_beta   90.00
_cell.angle_gamma   90.00
#
_symmetry.space_group_name_H-M   'P 1'
#
loop_
_entity.id
_entity.type
_entity.pdbx_description
1 polymer ?
#
loop_
_entity_poly.entity_id
_entity_poly.type
_entity_poly.pdbx_seq_one_letter_code
_entity_poly.pdbx_strand_id
1 'polypeptide(L)'
;MTITTFNYSSCPTLTGIGNQYGECGACGPSGKRISKTVNDKTIYTICFDPTMDFDANGNIIARYIQNPTVLDEPISIQTGSGKYYYLFDGLGSVTGLTDIGGSLVAT
;
A
#
# COMPACT_ATOMS: atom_id res chain seq x y z
N MET A 1 -7.76 -13.09 -4.75
CA MET A 1 -6.40 -12.59 -5.05
C MET A 1 -5.47 -13.25 -4.05
N THR A 2 -4.62 -14.19 -4.47
CA THR A 2 -3.80 -15.00 -3.53
C THR A 2 -2.36 -14.54 -3.61
N ILE A 3 -1.80 -14.11 -2.47
CA ILE A 3 -0.41 -13.68 -2.39
C ILE A 3 0.46 -14.93 -2.37
N THR A 4 1.43 -15.03 -3.28
CA THR A 4 2.23 -16.25 -3.47
C THR A 4 3.58 -16.17 -2.76
N THR A 5 4.11 -14.98 -2.51
CA THR A 5 5.40 -14.80 -1.80
C THR A 5 5.49 -13.41 -1.16
N PHE A 6 6.07 -13.35 0.04
CA PHE A 6 6.44 -12.11 0.71
C PHE A 6 7.96 -12.00 0.80
N ASN A 7 8.52 -10.85 0.41
CA ASN A 7 9.94 -10.60 0.54
C ASN A 7 10.21 -9.54 1.61
N TYR A 8 11.06 -9.92 2.55
CA TYR A 8 11.57 -9.08 3.63
C TYR A 8 13.06 -8.91 3.38
N SER A 9 13.43 -7.93 2.55
CA SER A 9 14.83 -7.60 2.29
C SER A 9 15.11 -6.13 2.55
N SER A 10 16.39 -5.79 2.68
CA SER A 10 16.86 -4.44 2.99
C SER A 10 16.93 -3.55 1.75
N CYS A 11 15.77 -3.17 1.22
CA CYS A 11 15.52 -2.36 0.01
C CYS A 11 15.45 -3.11 -1.33
N PRO A 12 14.41 -2.86 -2.13
CA PRO A 12 14.51 -3.01 -3.58
C PRO A 12 15.22 -1.77 -4.16
N THR A 13 16.19 -1.96 -5.05
CA THR A 13 16.74 -0.88 -5.87
C THR A 13 15.70 -0.45 -6.92
N LEU A 14 14.68 0.31 -6.49
CA LEU A 14 13.79 1.01 -7.42
C LEU A 14 14.51 2.27 -7.89
N THR A 15 15.20 2.14 -9.03
CA THR A 15 15.90 3.25 -9.66
C THR A 15 14.90 4.31 -10.11
N GLY A 16 15.06 5.56 -9.67
CA GLY A 16 14.26 6.71 -10.15
C GLY A 16 13.26 7.34 -9.16
N ILE A 17 13.03 6.74 -7.97
CA ILE A 17 12.02 7.24 -7.01
C ILE A 17 12.62 8.21 -5.96
N GLY A 18 13.94 8.18 -5.76
CA GLY A 18 14.64 8.84 -4.65
C GLY A 18 14.52 10.37 -4.54
N ASN A 19 14.07 11.07 -5.58
CA ASN A 19 13.94 12.54 -5.57
C ASN A 19 12.50 13.06 -5.51
N GLN A 20 11.48 12.21 -5.72
CA GLN A 20 10.11 12.68 -5.96
C GLN A 20 9.18 12.56 -4.74
N TYR A 21 9.52 11.70 -3.76
CA TYR A 21 8.62 11.39 -2.63
C TYR A 21 9.24 11.67 -1.25
N GLY A 22 10.31 12.48 -1.21
CA GLY A 22 11.04 12.77 0.01
C GLY A 22 11.89 11.59 0.48
N GLU A 23 12.89 11.86 1.30
CA GLU A 23 13.67 10.82 1.96
C GLU A 23 12.77 10.06 2.95
N CYS A 24 12.00 9.06 2.48
CA CYS A 24 11.87 7.85 3.29
C CYS A 24 13.28 7.29 3.35
N GLY A 25 14.06 7.75 4.34
CA GLY A 25 15.47 7.42 4.55
C GLY A 25 15.69 5.96 4.18
N ALA A 26 16.53 5.75 3.17
CA ALA A 26 16.68 4.49 2.48
C ALA A 26 16.76 3.33 3.49
N CYS A 27 15.70 2.52 3.52
CA CYS A 27 15.66 1.26 4.24
C CYS A 27 15.79 1.41 5.78
N GLY A 28 14.66 1.47 6.49
CA GLY A 28 14.68 1.37 7.95
C GLY A 28 15.17 -0.01 8.44
N PRO A 29 15.87 -0.11 9.58
CA PRO A 29 16.48 -1.33 10.12
C PRO A 29 15.48 -2.39 10.67
N SER A 30 14.22 -2.39 10.21
CA SER A 30 13.08 -2.95 10.95
C SER A 30 12.46 -4.24 10.39
N GLY A 31 13.05 -4.87 9.36
CA GLY A 31 12.57 -6.15 8.82
C GLY A 31 11.13 -6.09 8.25
N LYS A 32 10.69 -4.91 7.80
CA LYS A 32 9.35 -4.69 7.27
C LYS A 32 9.23 -5.15 5.82
N ARG A 33 8.00 -5.46 5.39
CA ARG A 33 7.70 -5.91 4.02
C ARG A 33 7.91 -4.75 3.04
N ILE A 34 8.71 -5.00 2.01
CA ILE A 34 9.00 -4.02 0.95
C ILE A 34 8.49 -4.45 -0.43
N SER A 35 8.17 -5.73 -0.61
CA SER A 35 7.49 -6.21 -1.81
C SER A 35 6.64 -7.45 -1.54
N LYS A 36 5.66 -7.64 -2.41
CA LYS A 36 4.79 -8.82 -2.46
C LYS A 36 4.62 -9.25 -3.91
N THR A 37 4.58 -10.55 -4.16
CA THR A 37 4.19 -11.08 -5.48
C THR A 37 2.77 -11.60 -5.40
N VAL A 38 1.91 -11.07 -6.29
CA VAL A 38 0.51 -11.46 -6.35
C VAL A 38 0.13 -11.73 -7.79
N ASN A 39 -0.32 -12.96 -8.08
CA ASN A 39 -0.65 -13.41 -9.44
C ASN A 39 0.49 -13.06 -10.45
N ASP A 40 1.72 -13.44 -10.12
CA ASP A 40 2.94 -13.19 -10.91
C ASP A 40 3.31 -11.72 -11.14
N LYS A 41 2.67 -10.78 -10.43
CA LYS A 41 3.03 -9.36 -10.42
C LYS A 41 3.72 -8.98 -9.13
N THR A 42 4.94 -8.46 -9.22
CA THR A 42 5.65 -7.88 -8.09
C THR A 42 5.14 -6.47 -7.83
N ILE A 43 4.66 -6.25 -6.61
CA ILE A 43 4.23 -4.96 -6.10
C ILE A 43 5.24 -4.51 -5.06
N TYR A 44 5.71 -3.28 -5.20
CA TYR A 44 6.64 -2.66 -4.25
C TYR A 44 5.91 -1.67 -3.36
N THR A 45 6.19 -1.69 -2.07
CA THR A 45 5.56 -0.83 -1.07
C THR A 45 6.63 0.04 -0.42
N ILE A 46 6.39 1.34 -0.32
CA ILE A 46 7.36 2.30 0.25
C ILE A 46 6.87 2.75 1.64
N CYS A 47 7.76 2.65 2.64
CA CYS A 47 7.69 3.19 4.02
C CYS A 47 6.95 2.37 5.11
N PHE A 48 7.05 2.87 6.35
CA PHE A 48 6.21 2.50 7.51
C PHE A 48 4.81 3.05 7.26
N ASP A 49 3.80 2.19 7.41
CA ASP A 49 2.45 2.36 6.86
C ASP A 49 2.45 2.55 5.33
N PRO A 50 1.88 1.60 4.56
CA PRO A 50 1.89 1.73 3.11
C PRO A 50 1.19 3.03 2.72
N THR A 51 1.96 4.00 2.24
CA THR A 51 1.41 5.24 1.68
C THR A 51 1.20 5.07 0.18
N MET A 52 2.05 4.26 -0.48
CA MET A 52 1.97 3.98 -1.92
C MET A 52 2.47 2.58 -2.27
N ASP A 53 1.82 1.98 -3.26
CA ASP A 53 2.26 0.77 -3.95
C ASP A 53 2.68 1.12 -5.40
N PHE A 54 3.71 0.44 -5.90
CA PHE A 54 4.30 0.64 -7.22
C PHE A 54 4.36 -0.67 -8.01
N ASP A 55 4.29 -0.57 -9.34
CA ASP A 55 4.63 -1.66 -10.25
C ASP A 55 6.16 -1.84 -10.39
N ALA A 56 6.58 -2.84 -11.16
CA ALA A 56 8.01 -3.12 -11.40
C ALA A 56 8.76 -2.04 -12.20
N ASN A 57 8.04 -1.12 -12.84
CA ASN A 57 8.62 0.01 -13.57
C ASN A 57 8.66 1.30 -12.72
N GLY A 58 8.21 1.25 -11.46
CA GLY A 58 8.15 2.41 -10.58
C GLY A 58 6.94 3.31 -10.81
N ASN A 59 5.91 2.84 -11.53
CA ASN A 59 4.64 3.58 -11.64
C ASN A 59 3.79 3.35 -10.40
N ILE A 60 3.13 4.40 -9.91
CA ILE A 60 2.17 4.30 -8.80
C ILE A 60 0.95 3.52 -9.26
N ILE A 61 0.62 2.47 -8.52
CA ILE A 61 -0.60 1.67 -8.74
C ILE A 61 -1.62 1.84 -7.62
N ALA A 62 -1.19 2.28 -6.43
CA ALA A 62 -2.09 2.69 -5.35
C ALA A 62 -1.47 3.77 -4.48
N ARG A 63 -2.31 4.67 -3.96
CA ARG A 63 -2.01 5.61 -2.89
C ARG A 63 -2.99 5.42 -1.76
N TYR A 64 -2.50 5.32 -0.54
CA TYR A 64 -3.29 5.12 0.66
C TYR A 64 -3.30 6.40 1.48
N ILE A 65 -4.47 6.79 1.95
CA ILE A 65 -4.65 7.88 2.90
C ILE A 65 -4.80 7.25 4.28
N GLN A 66 -3.85 7.54 5.17
CA GLN A 66 -3.87 7.09 6.55
C GLN A 66 -4.63 8.07 7.45
N ASN A 67 -5.13 7.59 8.59
CA ASN A 67 -5.66 8.46 9.63
C ASN A 67 -4.55 9.38 10.16
N PRO A 68 -4.77 10.71 10.22
CA PRO A 68 -3.76 11.64 10.70
C PRO A 68 -3.46 11.53 12.20
N THR A 69 -4.34 10.90 12.98
CA THR A 69 -4.26 10.82 14.45
C THR A 69 -4.03 9.41 14.99
N VAL A 70 -4.21 8.38 14.18
CA VAL A 70 -4.09 6.97 14.57
C VAL A 70 -3.17 6.26 13.58
N LEU A 71 -2.23 5.47 14.09
CA LEU A 71 -1.31 4.67 13.27
C LEU A 71 -2.00 3.42 12.71
N ASP A 72 -1.46 2.88 11.63
CA ASP A 72 -1.92 1.63 11.00
C ASP A 72 -3.43 1.63 10.58
N GLU A 73 -4.03 2.80 10.36
CA GLU A 73 -5.46 2.95 10.02
C GLU A 73 -5.66 3.60 8.63
N PRO A 74 -5.69 2.81 7.54
CA PRO A 74 -5.91 3.33 6.20
C PRO A 74 -7.38 3.71 5.98
N ILE A 75 -7.68 4.96 5.70
CA ILE A 75 -9.05 5.46 5.50
C ILE A 75 -9.53 5.23 4.06
N SER A 76 -8.63 5.40 3.08
CA SER A 76 -8.98 5.22 1.67
C SER A 76 -7.78 4.83 0.81
N ILE A 77 -8.09 4.26 -0.35
CA ILE A 77 -7.12 3.89 -1.38
C ILE A 77 -7.55 4.51 -2.70
N GLN A 78 -6.62 5.19 -3.36
CA GLN A 78 -6.73 5.66 -4.74
C GLN A 78 -5.89 4.76 -5.64
N THR A 79 -6.51 4.11 -6.60
CA THR A 79 -5.83 3.34 -7.65
C THR A 79 -6.07 3.98 -9.01
N GLY A 80 -5.55 3.36 -10.08
CA GLY A 80 -5.91 3.72 -11.46
C GLY A 80 -7.38 3.47 -11.81
N SER A 81 -8.10 2.63 -11.05
CA SER A 81 -9.52 2.32 -11.30
C SER A 81 -10.49 3.22 -10.53
N GLY A 82 -10.03 3.93 -9.51
CA GLY A 82 -10.88 4.82 -8.73
C GLY A 82 -10.42 4.99 -7.28
N LYS A 83 -11.26 5.69 -6.51
CA LYS A 83 -11.10 5.85 -5.06
C LYS A 83 -12.04 4.89 -4.34
N TYR A 84 -11.51 4.24 -3.30
CA TYR A 84 -12.26 3.32 -2.45
C TYR A 84 -12.01 3.65 -0.98
N TYR A 85 -12.97 3.32 -0.13
CA TYR A 85 -12.95 3.61 1.30
C TYR A 85 -13.04 2.32 2.11
N TYR A 86 -12.20 2.22 3.14
CA TYR A 86 -12.17 1.05 4.01
C TYR A 86 -13.30 1.11 5.03
N LEU A 87 -14.00 -0.01 5.21
CA LEU A 87 -14.94 -0.23 6.29
C LEU A 87 -14.26 -1.00 7.41
N PHE A 88 -14.43 -0.56 8.66
CA PHE A 88 -13.80 -1.15 9.82
C PHE A 88 -14.82 -1.75 10.77
N ASP A 89 -14.46 -2.86 11.41
CA ASP A 89 -15.19 -3.33 12.60
C ASP A 89 -14.81 -2.50 13.85
N GLY A 90 -15.48 -2.78 14.97
CA GLY A 90 -15.21 -2.10 16.25
C GLY A 90 -13.82 -2.37 16.85
N LEU A 91 -13.04 -3.29 16.27
CA LEU A 91 -11.67 -3.59 16.67
C LEU A 91 -10.63 -3.01 15.70
N GLY A 92 -11.05 -2.34 14.63
CA GLY A 92 -10.17 -1.75 13.63
C GLY A 92 -9.74 -2.70 12.51
N SER A 93 -10.40 -3.86 12.35
CA SER A 93 -10.14 -4.74 11.19
C SER A 93 -10.94 -4.27 9.98
N VAL A 94 -10.31 -4.30 8.80
CA VAL A 94 -11.01 -4.02 7.54
C VAL A 94 -12.02 -5.14 7.25
N THR A 95 -13.29 -4.78 7.10
CA THR A 95 -14.42 -5.69 6.83
C THR A 95 -15.01 -5.51 5.42
N GLY A 96 -14.59 -4.48 4.70
CA GLY A 96 -15.03 -4.26 3.34
C GLY A 96 -14.49 -2.99 2.72
N LEU A 97 -14.87 -2.77 1.47
CA LEU A 97 -14.52 -1.60 0.67
C LEU A 97 -15.75 -1.02 -0.01
N THR A 98 -15.89 0.29 0.01
CA THR A 98 -16.89 1.02 -0.79
C THR A 98 -16.24 1.84 -1.89
N ASP A 99 -16.97 2.07 -2.99
CA ASP A 99 -16.60 3.07 -3.99
C ASP A 99 -17.01 4.49 -3.59
N ILE A 100 -16.73 5.47 -4.46
CA ILE A 100 -17.10 6.87 -4.23
C ILE A 100 -18.60 7.15 -4.21
N GLY A 101 -19.42 6.23 -4.76
CA GLY A 101 -20.87 6.27 -4.67
C GLY A 101 -21.41 5.65 -3.39
N GLY A 102 -20.55 5.07 -2.54
CA GLY A 102 -20.94 4.36 -1.33
C GLY A 102 -21.40 2.92 -1.58
N SER A 103 -21.23 2.38 -2.79
CA SER A 103 -21.57 1.00 -3.09
C SER A 103 -20.49 0.07 -2.55
N LEU A 104 -20.90 -1.03 -1.92
CA LEU A 104 -19.98 -2.07 -1.45
C LEU A 104 -19.37 -2.81 -2.65
N VAL A 105 -18.05 -2.85 -2.74
CA VAL A 105 -17.31 -3.47 -3.86
C VAL A 105 -16.46 -4.67 -3.44
N ALA A 106 -16.21 -4.85 -2.15
CA ALA A 106 -15.54 -6.03 -1.60
C ALA A 106 -15.87 -6.21 -0.10
N THR A 107 -15.75 -7.46 0.36
CA THR A 107 -15.84 -7.92 1.76
C THR A 107 -14.69 -8.86 2.06
#